data_AF-A0A3B1DER9-F1
#
_entry.id   AF-A0A3B1DER9-F1
#
_cell.length_a   1.000
_cell.length_b   1.000
_cell.length_c   1.000
_cell.angle_alpha   90.00
_cell.angle_beta   90.00
_cell.angle_gamma   90.00
#
_symmetry.space_group_name_H-M   'P 1'
#
loop_
_entity.id
_entity.type
_entity.pdbx_description
1 polymer ?
#
loop_
_entity_poly.entity_id
_entity_poly.type
_entity_poly.pdbx_seq_one_letter_code
_entity_poly.pdbx_strand_id
1 'polypeptide(L)'
;PSIANKKQGLPHTPAKNILENPGSVIYLSNVELLSKDLQAKLAEGIEGKSSQEFLPARIMISSSKNLKVLAAGGQFNSDLLGLFKNTTLDIPPLRNYSDNIPLLIKDYFEECAERGKFSVPVVEEDALATLQRYGWPENVKELRSVLDKIMITGSACETISIQDLPAEIQNSRGIVHPDDASHSDTFQEAELSWEKSFIIHHLRKNDWDLQKTCDALKTDKKLFQEKLKRHSIRLPEPNSKQPSPPLPLQRTLKRSVVLCGSGLHSGIKTGLILQPLPPGSGIIFGDISSGKTIPAQLENVQSTDYSTCLKKGLASVATIEHIMAVLHMYRITNLLIKVGDEAPVMDGSAKDFCALIEDGEFEEQDGIYDEIVIDKTYTFGSEDGGPVISIEPADTFTVSYFMKYPEPIGTQDHTFVFRGEASFKNEIAPARTFGFMEDVAQLTKMGFACGGKLDNFILLGDKKVINTKLRFEDEFARHKILDILGDFYLLGKPIRGHIKAHLTGHTQNIGLLKKIQENYLQTA
;
A
#
# COMPACT_ATOMS: atom_id res chain seq x y z
N PRO A 1 -0.90 75.09 49.59
CA PRO A 1 -0.98 73.97 48.62
C PRO A 1 0.25 73.03 48.77
N SER A 2 0.34 72.31 49.90
CA SER A 2 0.19 70.84 50.03
C SER A 2 1.10 70.03 49.07
N ILE A 3 2.28 69.55 49.51
CA ILE A 3 2.52 68.27 50.24
C ILE A 3 2.06 67.07 49.38
N ALA A 4 2.92 66.37 48.62
CA ALA A 4 3.95 65.37 48.96
C ALA A 4 3.47 63.90 48.96
N ASN A 5 4.37 63.02 48.49
CA ASN A 5 4.50 61.56 48.74
C ASN A 5 3.60 60.60 47.91
N LYS A 6 4.07 59.43 47.42
CA LYS A 6 5.29 58.64 47.68
C LYS A 6 5.46 57.50 46.63
N LYS A 7 6.74 57.13 46.39
CA LYS A 7 7.34 55.79 46.17
C LYS A 7 7.02 54.94 44.92
N GLN A 8 8.10 54.56 44.21
CA GLN A 8 8.67 53.20 43.96
C GLN A 8 9.55 53.31 42.68
N GLY A 9 10.85 53.03 42.65
CA GLY A 9 11.55 51.75 42.83
C GLY A 9 12.25 51.36 41.50
N LEU A 10 13.59 51.44 41.43
CA LEU A 10 14.45 50.95 40.31
C LEU A 10 14.52 49.39 40.30
N PRO A 11 15.17 48.73 39.33
CA PRO A 11 14.88 48.62 37.90
C PRO A 11 14.64 47.14 37.50
N HIS A 12 13.58 46.82 36.75
CA HIS A 12 13.37 45.46 36.24
C HIS A 12 13.32 45.45 34.71
N THR A 13 14.30 44.77 34.13
CA THR A 13 14.32 44.25 32.75
C THR A 13 13.00 43.51 32.47
N PRO A 14 12.23 43.86 31.41
CA PRO A 14 11.17 42.99 30.97
C PRO A 14 11.71 42.06 29.89
N ALA A 15 12.22 40.90 30.32
CA ALA A 15 12.09 39.69 29.52
C ALA A 15 10.61 39.29 29.57
N LYS A 16 9.81 39.87 28.68
CA LYS A 16 8.41 39.52 28.49
C LYS A 16 8.31 38.64 27.25
N ASN A 17 8.10 37.35 27.47
CA ASN A 17 7.14 36.48 26.76
C ASN A 17 7.56 35.02 26.88
N ILE A 18 7.29 34.41 28.03
CA ILE A 18 7.03 32.97 28.11
C ILE A 18 5.79 32.83 29.00
N LEU A 19 4.89 31.94 28.58
CA LEU A 19 3.63 31.50 29.20
C LEU A 19 2.40 32.31 28.77
N GLU A 20 1.71 31.79 27.76
CA GLU A 20 0.31 31.38 27.82
C GLU A 20 -0.11 30.82 26.46
N ASN A 21 -0.05 29.49 26.30
CA ASN A 21 -0.81 28.80 25.25
C ASN A 21 -1.76 27.84 25.96
N PRO A 22 -2.95 28.30 26.37
CA PRO A 22 -3.91 27.46 27.05
C PRO A 22 -4.62 26.58 26.02
N GLY A 23 -4.37 25.26 26.06
CA GLY A 23 -5.35 24.30 25.50
C GLY A 23 -4.91 23.36 24.38
N SER A 24 -3.63 23.05 24.17
CA SER A 24 -3.29 21.91 23.30
C SER A 24 -3.72 20.60 23.97
N VAL A 25 -4.75 19.95 23.44
CA VAL A 25 -5.09 18.56 23.75
C VAL A 25 -4.45 17.68 22.68
N ILE A 26 -3.58 16.75 23.07
CA ILE A 26 -3.05 15.74 22.15
C ILE A 26 -3.85 14.46 22.33
N TYR A 27 -4.45 13.97 21.25
CA TYR A 27 -5.11 12.67 21.20
C TYR A 27 -4.21 11.67 20.45
N LEU A 28 -3.83 10.58 21.12
CA LEU A 28 -3.04 9.49 20.54
C LEU A 28 -3.93 8.25 20.42
N SER A 29 -4.35 7.93 19.20
CA SER A 29 -5.07 6.70 18.93
C SER A 29 -4.15 5.49 18.81
N ASN A 30 -4.62 4.33 19.26
CA ASN A 30 -3.92 3.05 19.20
C ASN A 30 -2.52 3.13 19.83
N VAL A 31 -2.47 3.59 21.07
CA VAL A 31 -1.23 3.80 21.83
C VAL A 31 -0.35 2.54 21.92
N GLU A 32 -0.95 1.35 21.80
CA GLU A 32 -0.25 0.07 21.78
C GLU A 32 0.64 -0.15 20.54
N LEU A 33 0.43 0.61 19.47
CA LEU A 33 1.25 0.55 18.26
C LEU A 33 2.55 1.34 18.37
N LEU A 34 2.69 2.19 19.39
CA LEU A 34 3.96 2.87 19.67
C LEU A 34 5.01 1.82 20.02
N SER A 35 6.26 2.01 19.59
CA SER A 35 7.36 1.15 20.04
C SER A 35 7.53 1.25 21.56
N LYS A 36 8.06 0.20 22.20
CA LYS A 36 8.32 0.23 23.66
C LYS A 36 9.17 1.42 24.09
N ASP A 37 10.14 1.81 23.28
CA ASP A 37 11.00 2.97 23.55
C ASP A 37 10.23 4.28 23.49
N LEU A 38 9.29 4.42 22.54
CA LEU A 38 8.41 5.59 22.46
C LEU A 38 7.39 5.60 23.60
N GLN A 39 6.87 4.43 23.99
CA GLN A 39 6.00 4.30 25.16
C GLN A 39 6.74 4.68 26.45
N ALA A 40 8.00 4.28 26.60
CA ALA A 40 8.84 4.65 27.74
C ALA A 40 9.13 6.15 27.77
N LYS A 41 9.54 6.74 26.63
CA LYS A 41 9.74 8.20 26.52
C LYS A 41 8.46 8.99 26.79
N LEU A 42 7.30 8.48 26.36
CA LEU A 42 6.01 9.09 26.66
C LEU A 42 5.70 9.04 28.15
N ALA A 43 5.96 7.91 28.82
CA ALA A 43 5.81 7.78 30.26
C ALA A 43 6.74 8.74 31.02
N GLU A 44 8.03 8.79 30.65
CA GLU A 44 9.01 9.72 31.23
C GLU A 44 8.62 11.19 31.03
N GLY A 45 8.10 11.52 29.85
CA GLY A 45 7.59 12.84 29.52
C GLY A 45 6.41 13.21 30.41
N ILE A 46 5.40 12.34 30.53
CA ILE A 46 4.20 12.60 31.36
C ILE A 46 4.56 12.72 32.85
N GLU A 47 5.53 11.94 33.33
CA GLU A 47 6.02 12.02 34.72
C GLU A 47 6.91 13.24 34.99
N GLY A 48 7.28 14.01 33.97
CA GLY A 48 8.10 15.22 34.10
C GLY A 48 9.59 14.97 34.35
N LYS A 49 10.11 13.79 33.96
CA LYS A 49 11.53 13.40 34.15
C LYS A 49 12.48 13.92 33.06
N SER A 50 11.95 14.49 31.97
CA SER A 50 12.72 15.12 30.88
C SER A 50 12.34 16.59 30.70
N SER A 51 13.25 17.40 30.16
CA SER A 51 13.14 18.86 29.96
C SER A 51 11.73 19.33 29.57
N GLN A 52 11.16 20.22 30.39
CA GLN A 52 9.75 20.68 30.38
C GLN A 52 9.30 21.47 29.13
N GLU A 53 10.03 21.47 28.02
CA GLU A 53 9.79 22.47 26.97
C GLU A 53 8.55 22.21 26.09
N PHE A 54 7.94 21.03 26.06
CA PHE A 54 6.84 20.75 25.12
C PHE A 54 5.80 19.69 25.56
N LEU A 55 5.33 19.71 26.81
CA LEU A 55 4.17 18.87 27.18
C LEU A 55 2.84 19.61 26.97
N PRO A 56 1.88 19.01 26.25
CA PRO A 56 0.57 19.61 26.03
C PRO A 56 -0.22 19.72 27.34
N ALA A 57 -1.19 20.64 27.39
CA ALA A 57 -2.02 20.85 28.57
C ALA A 57 -2.89 19.63 28.93
N ARG A 58 -3.21 18.76 27.94
CA ARG A 58 -3.96 17.51 28.15
C ARG A 58 -3.53 16.45 27.14
N ILE A 59 -3.41 15.20 27.58
CA ILE A 59 -3.18 14.04 26.72
C ILE A 59 -4.35 13.08 26.87
N MET A 60 -4.92 12.65 25.75
CA MET A 60 -5.90 11.57 25.67
C MET A 60 -5.29 10.45 24.84
N ILE A 61 -5.46 9.21 25.29
CA ILE A 61 -4.99 8.04 24.55
C ILE A 61 -6.16 7.08 24.34
N SER A 62 -6.16 6.35 23.24
CA SER A 62 -7.09 5.24 23.02
C SER A 62 -6.35 4.00 22.55
N SER A 63 -7.01 2.86 22.73
CA SER A 63 -6.52 1.56 22.29
C SER A 63 -7.69 0.73 21.80
N SER A 64 -7.51 0.01 20.69
CA SER A 64 -8.47 -0.99 20.23
C SER A 64 -8.22 -2.36 20.85
N LYS A 65 -7.16 -2.50 21.67
CA LYS A 65 -6.77 -3.74 22.35
C LYS A 65 -6.79 -3.57 23.87
N ASN A 66 -6.85 -4.69 24.59
CA ASN A 66 -6.78 -4.66 26.05
C ASN A 66 -5.33 -4.41 26.51
N LEU A 67 -5.01 -3.16 26.88
CA LEU A 67 -3.68 -2.76 27.32
C LEU A 67 -3.19 -3.53 28.56
N LYS A 68 -4.09 -3.98 29.44
CA LYS A 68 -3.71 -4.79 30.62
C LYS A 68 -3.19 -6.17 30.19
N VAL A 69 -3.83 -6.79 29.20
CA VAL A 69 -3.38 -8.06 28.62
C VAL A 69 -2.04 -7.87 27.91
N LEU A 70 -1.90 -6.80 27.12
CA LEU A 70 -0.66 -6.49 26.43
C LEU A 70 0.49 -6.20 27.41
N ALA A 71 0.24 -5.48 28.50
CA ALA A 71 1.25 -5.22 29.52
C ALA A 71 1.67 -6.50 30.26
N ALA A 72 0.72 -7.37 30.61
CA ALA A 72 1.01 -8.66 31.22
C ALA A 72 1.82 -9.58 30.29
N GLY A 73 1.56 -9.54 28.98
CA GLY A 73 2.33 -10.23 27.95
C GLY A 73 3.65 -9.53 27.57
N GLY A 74 4.01 -8.44 28.27
CA GLY A 74 5.21 -7.67 27.99
C GLY A 74 5.21 -6.97 26.63
N GLN A 75 4.06 -6.79 25.97
CA GLN A 75 3.91 -6.09 24.69
C GLN A 75 3.56 -4.61 24.85
N PHE A 76 3.20 -4.18 26.06
CA PHE A 76 2.93 -2.78 26.38
C PHE A 76 3.70 -2.34 27.64
N ASN A 77 4.15 -1.09 27.67
CA ASN A 77 4.89 -0.52 28.77
C ASN A 77 3.99 -0.37 30.00
N SER A 78 4.38 -1.03 31.10
CA SER A 78 3.59 -1.08 32.32
C SER A 78 3.57 0.25 33.08
N ASP A 79 4.61 1.06 32.96
CA ASP A 79 4.69 2.39 33.58
C ASP A 79 3.71 3.35 32.88
N LEU A 80 3.69 3.34 31.54
CA LEU A 80 2.72 4.08 30.75
C LEU A 80 1.28 3.67 31.08
N LEU A 81 1.00 2.36 31.20
CA LEU A 81 -0.31 1.87 31.62
C LEU A 81 -0.69 2.36 33.02
N GLY A 82 0.28 2.41 33.94
CA GLY A 82 0.11 2.90 35.31
C GLY A 82 -0.39 4.35 35.36
N LEU A 83 0.12 5.21 34.48
CA LEU A 83 -0.23 6.64 34.44
C LEU A 83 -1.70 6.90 34.09
N PHE A 84 -2.30 6.04 33.25
CA PHE A 84 -3.69 6.20 32.80
C PHE A 84 -4.70 5.33 33.57
N LYS A 85 -4.23 4.49 34.51
CA LYS A 85 -5.06 3.49 35.19
C LYS A 85 -6.30 4.09 35.88
N ASN A 86 -6.18 5.28 36.45
CA ASN A 86 -7.25 5.95 37.20
C ASN A 86 -8.14 6.86 36.33
N THR A 87 -7.82 7.00 35.03
CA THR A 87 -8.52 7.88 34.08
C THR A 87 -8.98 7.13 32.82
N THR A 88 -8.93 5.80 32.84
CA THR A 88 -9.36 4.95 31.72
C THR A 88 -10.88 4.80 31.70
N LEU A 89 -11.49 5.16 30.56
CA LEU A 89 -12.87 4.82 30.25
C LEU A 89 -12.88 3.56 29.36
N ASP A 90 -13.62 2.53 29.78
CA ASP A 90 -13.83 1.34 28.96
C ASP A 90 -15.05 1.54 28.07
N ILE A 91 -14.86 1.44 26.76
CA ILE A 91 -15.95 1.54 25.78
C ILE A 91 -16.27 0.12 25.33
N PRO A 92 -17.39 -0.46 25.80
CA PRO A 92 -17.70 -1.83 25.45
C PRO A 92 -18.07 -1.96 23.96
N PRO A 93 -17.88 -3.14 23.35
CA PRO A 93 -18.32 -3.39 21.99
C PRO A 93 -19.83 -3.21 21.82
N LEU A 94 -20.25 -2.53 20.75
CA LEU A 94 -21.68 -2.28 20.46
C LEU A 94 -22.52 -3.56 20.39
N ARG A 95 -21.95 -4.65 19.84
CA ARG A 95 -22.60 -5.97 19.77
C ARG A 95 -23.04 -6.54 21.12
N ASN A 96 -22.41 -6.12 22.22
CA ASN A 96 -22.80 -6.56 23.57
C ASN A 96 -24.01 -5.77 24.11
N TYR A 97 -24.42 -4.73 23.40
CA TYR A 97 -25.53 -3.84 23.71
C TYR A 97 -26.43 -3.67 22.47
N SER A 98 -26.66 -4.77 21.74
CA SER A 98 -27.46 -4.76 20.50
C SER A 98 -28.87 -4.23 20.71
N ASP A 99 -29.42 -4.39 21.91
CA ASP A 99 -30.75 -3.89 22.28
C ASP A 99 -30.82 -2.36 22.34
N ASN A 100 -29.66 -1.68 22.46
CA ASN A 100 -29.57 -0.22 22.45
C ASN A 100 -29.41 0.36 21.04
N ILE A 101 -29.09 -0.45 20.03
CA ILE A 101 -28.90 0.00 18.64
C ILE A 101 -30.13 0.75 18.11
N PRO A 102 -31.38 0.27 18.30
CA PRO A 102 -32.57 1.01 17.87
C PRO A 102 -32.66 2.42 18.43
N LEU A 103 -32.34 2.59 19.72
CA LEU A 103 -32.33 3.89 20.37
C LEU A 103 -31.24 4.79 19.80
N LEU A 104 -30.02 4.27 19.61
CA LEU A 104 -28.90 5.01 19.03
C LEU A 104 -29.19 5.48 17.60
N ILE A 105 -29.88 4.67 16.80
CA ILE A 105 -30.31 5.02 15.45
C ILE A 105 -31.35 6.14 15.50
N LYS A 106 -32.35 6.00 16.38
CA LYS A 106 -33.40 7.00 16.57
C LYS A 106 -32.81 8.35 16.98
N ASP A 107 -32.00 8.37 18.03
CA ASP A 107 -31.35 9.58 18.54
C ASP A 107 -30.49 10.23 17.44
N TYR A 108 -29.80 9.43 16.62
CA TYR A 108 -28.99 9.91 15.51
C TYR A 108 -29.81 10.61 14.43
N PHE A 109 -30.93 10.00 14.01
CA PHE A 109 -31.79 10.61 13.01
C PHE A 109 -32.52 11.84 13.52
N GLU A 110 -32.91 11.87 14.79
CA GLU A 110 -33.47 13.07 15.43
C GLU A 110 -32.42 14.21 15.45
N GLU A 111 -31.17 13.94 15.84
CA GLU A 111 -30.07 14.91 15.80
C GLU A 111 -29.81 15.44 14.37
N CYS A 112 -29.91 14.57 13.36
CA CYS A 112 -29.75 14.96 11.96
C CYS A 112 -30.93 15.81 11.45
N ALA A 113 -32.16 15.48 11.86
CA ALA A 113 -33.36 16.23 11.51
C ALA A 113 -33.37 17.63 12.12
N GLU A 114 -32.85 17.80 13.35
CA GLU A 114 -32.71 19.13 13.98
C GLU A 114 -31.69 20.04 13.25
N ARG A 115 -30.69 19.44 12.60
CA ARG A 115 -29.62 20.16 11.87
C ARG A 115 -29.93 20.42 10.40
N GLY A 116 -31.01 19.88 9.83
CA GLY A 116 -31.37 19.96 8.41
C GLY A 116 -32.89 20.07 8.15
N LYS A 117 -33.31 20.06 6.89
CA LYS A 117 -34.75 19.98 6.49
C LYS A 117 -35.13 18.57 6.05
N PHE A 118 -34.79 17.56 6.84
CA PHE A 118 -35.09 16.15 6.52
C PHE A 118 -36.12 15.61 7.52
N SER A 119 -37.05 14.78 7.04
CA SER A 119 -37.94 13.99 7.91
C SER A 119 -37.17 12.81 8.49
N VAL A 120 -37.42 12.48 9.77
CA VAL A 120 -36.85 11.29 10.42
C VAL A 120 -37.40 10.04 9.72
N PRO A 121 -36.55 9.20 9.09
CA PRO A 121 -37.00 8.00 8.41
C PRO A 121 -37.41 6.92 9.42
N VAL A 122 -38.42 6.12 9.06
CA VAL A 122 -38.85 4.95 9.84
C VAL A 122 -38.03 3.74 9.42
N VAL A 123 -37.29 3.12 10.34
CA VAL A 123 -36.55 1.88 10.06
C VAL A 123 -37.49 0.68 10.17
N GLU A 124 -37.58 -0.14 9.14
CA GLU A 124 -38.39 -1.37 9.15
C GLU A 124 -37.87 -2.39 10.17
N GLU A 125 -38.76 -3.22 10.71
CA GLU A 125 -38.43 -4.18 11.77
C GLU A 125 -37.34 -5.19 11.34
N ASP A 126 -37.38 -5.66 10.10
CA ASP A 126 -36.39 -6.59 9.57
C ASP A 126 -35.02 -5.93 9.32
N ALA A 127 -35.01 -4.65 8.93
CA ALA A 127 -33.79 -3.86 8.78
C ALA A 127 -33.15 -3.58 10.16
N LEU A 128 -33.99 -3.25 11.16
CA LEU A 128 -33.58 -3.06 12.54
C LEU A 128 -32.98 -4.35 13.12
N ALA A 129 -33.65 -5.48 12.94
CA ALA A 129 -33.16 -6.79 13.39
C ALA A 129 -31.82 -7.16 12.73
N THR A 130 -31.62 -6.80 11.46
CA THR A 130 -30.35 -7.00 10.75
C THR A 130 -29.24 -6.14 11.32
N LEU A 131 -29.51 -4.85 11.58
CA LEU A 131 -28.58 -3.93 12.23
C LEU A 131 -28.23 -4.37 13.65
N GLN A 132 -29.18 -4.97 14.39
CA GLN A 132 -28.92 -5.49 15.74
C GLN A 132 -28.04 -6.75 15.75
N ARG A 133 -28.11 -7.58 14.70
CA ARG A 133 -27.32 -8.82 14.58
C ARG A 133 -25.91 -8.60 14.07
N TYR A 134 -25.66 -7.47 13.40
CA TYR A 134 -24.36 -7.18 12.84
C TYR A 134 -23.30 -6.94 13.93
N GLY A 135 -22.06 -7.37 13.67
CA GLY A 135 -21.00 -7.43 14.69
C GLY A 135 -20.38 -6.09 15.07
N TRP A 136 -20.64 -5.04 14.29
CA TRP A 136 -20.12 -3.68 14.46
C TRP A 136 -18.63 -3.64 14.86
N PRO A 137 -17.71 -4.18 14.03
CA PRO A 137 -16.26 -4.19 14.31
C PRO A 137 -15.69 -2.82 14.67
N GLU A 138 -16.17 -1.73 14.09
CA GLU A 138 -15.76 -0.34 14.40
C GLU A 138 -16.73 0.35 15.40
N ASN A 139 -17.55 -0.42 16.12
CA ASN A 139 -18.46 0.03 17.19
C ASN A 139 -19.43 1.14 16.68
N VAL A 140 -19.83 2.10 17.53
CA VAL A 140 -20.75 3.20 17.16
C VAL A 140 -20.26 4.04 15.98
N LYS A 141 -18.94 4.10 15.72
CA LYS A 141 -18.38 4.83 14.58
C LYS A 141 -18.81 4.22 13.25
N GLU A 142 -18.82 2.89 13.16
CA GLU A 142 -19.32 2.18 11.98
C GLU A 142 -20.82 2.37 11.80
N LEU A 143 -21.59 2.22 12.89
CA LEU A 143 -23.04 2.43 12.88
C LEU A 143 -23.37 3.82 12.32
N ARG A 144 -22.74 4.87 12.85
CA ARG A 144 -22.93 6.24 12.34
C ARG A 144 -22.59 6.40 10.87
N SER A 145 -21.46 5.85 10.43
CA SER A 145 -21.05 5.93 9.02
C SER A 145 -22.04 5.22 8.08
N VAL A 146 -22.64 4.11 8.53
CA VAL A 146 -23.69 3.41 7.77
C VAL A 146 -24.95 4.27 7.70
N LEU A 147 -25.40 4.85 8.82
CA LEU A 147 -26.57 5.73 8.84
C LEU A 147 -26.35 6.99 7.98
N ASP A 148 -25.15 7.59 8.01
CA ASP A 148 -24.78 8.71 7.16
C ASP A 148 -24.91 8.39 5.68
N LYS A 149 -24.41 7.22 5.27
CA LYS A 149 -24.52 6.76 3.87
C LYS A 149 -25.97 6.59 3.46
N ILE A 150 -26.78 5.95 4.30
CA ILE A 150 -28.22 5.77 4.07
C ILE A 150 -28.92 7.13 3.89
N MET A 151 -28.58 8.12 4.72
CA MET A 151 -29.13 9.48 4.61
C MET A 151 -28.69 10.22 3.34
N ILE A 152 -27.43 10.07 2.91
CA ILE A 152 -26.89 10.74 1.71
C ILE A 152 -27.45 10.11 0.42
N THR A 153 -27.63 8.80 0.40
CA THR A 153 -28.13 8.08 -0.78
C THR A 153 -29.65 8.06 -0.86
N GLY A 154 -30.34 8.18 0.27
CA GLY A 154 -31.78 8.00 0.43
C GLY A 154 -32.60 9.29 0.46
N SER A 155 -32.27 10.28 -0.38
CA SER A 155 -32.83 11.66 -0.37
C SER A 155 -34.37 11.83 -0.48
N ALA A 156 -35.17 10.77 -0.37
CA ALA A 156 -36.62 10.82 -0.29
C ALA A 156 -37.28 9.61 0.43
N CYS A 157 -36.51 8.76 1.13
CA CYS A 157 -37.09 7.57 1.77
C CYS A 157 -37.70 7.90 3.13
N GLU A 158 -39.03 7.87 3.23
CA GLU A 158 -39.75 7.88 4.52
C GLU A 158 -39.47 6.61 5.34
N THR A 159 -38.97 5.55 4.70
CA THR A 159 -38.73 4.22 5.28
C THR A 159 -37.37 3.63 4.88
N ILE A 160 -36.68 2.95 5.80
CA ILE A 160 -35.41 2.25 5.57
C ILE A 160 -35.67 0.75 5.65
N SER A 161 -35.50 0.05 4.53
CA SER A 161 -35.65 -1.41 4.39
C SER A 161 -34.29 -2.13 4.43
N ILE A 162 -34.29 -3.47 4.41
CA ILE A 162 -33.05 -4.26 4.33
C ILE A 162 -32.25 -3.92 3.06
N GLN A 163 -32.92 -3.64 1.94
CA GLN A 163 -32.26 -3.38 0.66
C GLN A 163 -31.44 -2.09 0.67
N ASP A 164 -31.79 -1.17 1.57
CA ASP A 164 -31.11 0.11 1.77
C ASP A 164 -29.86 -0.03 2.67
N LEU A 165 -29.70 -1.16 3.36
CA LEU A 165 -28.51 -1.45 4.14
C LEU A 165 -27.34 -1.86 3.23
N PRO A 166 -26.08 -1.59 3.59
CA PRO A 166 -24.92 -2.12 2.88
C PRO A 166 -24.94 -3.64 2.74
N ALA A 167 -24.48 -4.17 1.60
CA ALA A 167 -24.51 -5.62 1.30
C ALA A 167 -23.77 -6.48 2.34
N GLU A 168 -22.76 -5.91 3.00
CA GLU A 168 -22.00 -6.54 4.08
C GLU A 168 -22.88 -6.78 5.32
N ILE A 169 -23.85 -5.90 5.56
CA ILE A 169 -24.80 -5.97 6.69
C ILE A 169 -25.98 -6.86 6.31
N GLN A 170 -26.47 -6.76 5.07
CA GLN A 170 -27.54 -7.60 4.52
C GLN A 170 -27.23 -9.10 4.63
N ASN A 171 -25.97 -9.49 4.38
CA ASN A 171 -25.55 -10.88 4.30
C ASN A 171 -25.09 -11.49 5.63
N SER A 172 -25.35 -10.84 6.77
CA SER A 172 -24.94 -11.32 8.11
C SER A 172 -25.78 -12.51 8.62
N ARG A 173 -25.71 -13.65 7.95
CA ARG A 173 -26.08 -14.96 8.52
C ARG A 173 -24.86 -15.56 9.19
N GLY A 174 -24.91 -15.62 10.53
CA GLY A 174 -24.09 -16.44 11.44
C GLY A 174 -22.76 -16.97 10.90
N ILE A 175 -21.66 -16.35 11.32
CA ILE A 175 -20.28 -16.71 10.97
C ILE A 175 -19.96 -18.16 11.39
N VAL A 176 -19.70 -19.02 10.41
CA VAL A 176 -18.74 -20.13 10.49
C VAL A 176 -17.88 -20.06 9.23
N HIS A 177 -16.58 -19.79 9.40
CA HIS A 177 -15.56 -20.00 8.36
C HIS A 177 -15.40 -21.51 8.13
N PRO A 178 -15.27 -22.01 6.88
CA PRO A 178 -13.97 -21.93 6.19
C PRO A 178 -14.05 -21.86 4.64
N ASP A 179 -13.03 -21.26 4.04
CA ASP A 179 -12.59 -21.38 2.64
C ASP A 179 -13.58 -21.04 1.50
N ASP A 180 -12.98 -20.61 0.38
CA ASP A 180 -13.55 -20.40 -0.95
C ASP A 180 -14.35 -19.11 -1.23
N ALA A 181 -13.67 -18.18 -1.92
CA ALA A 181 -13.88 -17.96 -3.36
C ALA A 181 -13.72 -16.48 -3.72
N SER A 182 -12.52 -16.05 -4.10
CA SER A 182 -12.35 -14.76 -4.76
C SER A 182 -11.24 -14.81 -5.80
N HIS A 183 -11.61 -15.19 -7.02
CA HIS A 183 -11.42 -14.40 -8.26
C HIS A 183 -11.72 -15.28 -9.48
N SER A 184 -12.96 -15.20 -9.99
CA SER A 184 -13.30 -15.52 -11.37
C SER A 184 -14.65 -14.88 -11.68
N ASP A 185 -14.75 -14.13 -12.77
CA ASP A 185 -16.00 -13.46 -13.15
C ASP A 185 -17.04 -14.45 -13.72
N THR A 186 -16.71 -15.75 -13.83
CA THR A 186 -17.65 -16.84 -14.10
C THR A 186 -17.26 -18.17 -13.42
N PHE A 187 -18.25 -19.02 -13.09
CA PHE A 187 -18.05 -20.37 -12.53
C PHE A 187 -17.12 -21.26 -13.38
N GLN A 188 -17.17 -21.06 -14.70
CA GLN A 188 -16.41 -21.85 -15.67
C GLN A 188 -14.91 -21.57 -15.61
N GLU A 189 -14.51 -20.34 -15.28
CA GLU A 189 -13.10 -19.94 -15.15
C GLU A 189 -12.48 -20.42 -13.83
N ALA A 190 -13.24 -20.38 -12.71
CA ALA A 190 -12.82 -20.98 -11.44
C ALA A 190 -12.57 -22.48 -11.59
N GLU A 191 -13.47 -23.20 -12.27
CA GLU A 191 -13.35 -24.64 -12.50
C GLU A 191 -12.09 -24.97 -13.33
N LEU A 192 -11.80 -24.17 -14.37
CA LEU A 192 -10.61 -24.35 -15.20
C LEU A 192 -9.30 -24.08 -14.44
N SER A 193 -9.26 -23.02 -13.64
CA SER A 193 -8.08 -22.65 -12.83
C SER A 193 -7.77 -23.70 -11.75
N TRP A 194 -8.81 -24.17 -11.07
CA TRP A 194 -8.70 -25.23 -10.08
C TRP A 194 -8.24 -26.55 -10.71
N GLU A 195 -8.87 -26.95 -11.84
CA GLU A 195 -8.53 -28.20 -12.52
C GLU A 195 -7.09 -28.20 -13.03
N LYS A 196 -6.62 -27.08 -13.60
CA LYS A 196 -5.22 -26.92 -14.03
C LYS A 196 -4.25 -27.09 -12.85
N SER A 197 -4.55 -26.46 -11.72
CA SER A 197 -3.72 -26.52 -10.51
C SER A 197 -3.67 -27.94 -9.92
N PHE A 198 -4.81 -28.63 -9.91
CA PHE A 198 -4.94 -30.02 -9.49
C PHE A 198 -4.10 -30.98 -10.34
N ILE A 199 -4.14 -30.83 -11.68
CA ILE A 199 -3.36 -31.65 -12.62
C ILE A 199 -1.85 -31.44 -12.40
N ILE A 200 -1.41 -30.18 -12.27
CA ILE A 200 0.01 -29.84 -12.06
C ILE A 200 0.51 -30.40 -10.72
N HIS A 201 -0.27 -30.28 -9.65
CA HIS A 201 0.07 -30.84 -8.35
C HIS A 201 0.37 -32.34 -8.43
N HIS A 202 -0.51 -33.09 -9.09
CA HIS A 202 -0.35 -34.54 -9.20
C HIS A 202 0.74 -34.97 -10.18
N LEU A 203 1.00 -34.21 -11.25
CA LEU A 203 2.16 -34.43 -12.10
C LEU A 203 3.45 -34.27 -11.30
N ARG A 204 3.59 -33.21 -10.48
CA ARG A 204 4.79 -33.01 -9.65
C ARG A 204 5.01 -34.12 -8.64
N LYS A 205 3.94 -34.56 -7.96
CA LYS A 205 3.99 -35.66 -6.98
C LYS A 205 4.47 -36.98 -7.60
N ASN A 206 4.33 -37.12 -8.92
CA ASN A 206 4.69 -38.32 -9.66
C ASN A 206 5.83 -38.07 -10.66
N ASP A 207 6.73 -37.12 -10.37
CA ASP A 207 7.93 -36.84 -11.17
C ASP A 207 7.65 -36.48 -12.64
N TRP A 208 6.51 -35.85 -12.91
CA TRP A 208 6.00 -35.54 -14.26
C TRP A 208 5.79 -36.78 -15.14
N ASP A 209 5.74 -37.98 -14.54
CA ASP A 209 5.45 -39.22 -15.23
C ASP A 209 3.94 -39.33 -15.48
N LEU A 210 3.57 -39.27 -16.76
CA LEU A 210 2.18 -39.33 -17.20
C LEU A 210 1.49 -40.63 -16.75
N GLN A 211 2.18 -41.76 -16.82
CA GLN A 211 1.60 -43.06 -16.50
C GLN A 211 1.36 -43.17 -15.00
N LYS A 212 2.36 -42.84 -14.17
CA LYS A 212 2.23 -42.84 -12.71
C LYS A 212 1.14 -41.87 -12.23
N THR A 213 1.03 -40.72 -12.88
CA THR A 213 -0.01 -39.73 -12.54
C THR A 213 -1.41 -40.23 -12.89
N CYS A 214 -1.59 -40.88 -14.05
CA CYS A 214 -2.86 -41.48 -14.43
C CYS A 214 -3.26 -42.62 -13.47
N ASP A 215 -2.30 -43.45 -13.08
CA ASP A 215 -2.51 -44.56 -12.15
C ASP A 215 -2.88 -44.04 -10.74
N ALA A 216 -2.21 -42.99 -10.27
CA ALA A 216 -2.50 -42.33 -8.99
C ALA A 216 -3.89 -41.65 -8.96
N LEU A 217 -4.30 -41.06 -10.09
CA LEU A 217 -5.58 -40.39 -10.25
C LEU A 217 -6.73 -41.33 -10.68
N LYS A 218 -6.42 -42.61 -10.94
CA LYS A 218 -7.37 -43.61 -11.47
C LYS A 218 -8.12 -43.11 -12.71
N THR A 219 -7.41 -42.45 -13.61
CA THR A 219 -7.98 -41.84 -14.82
C THR A 219 -7.36 -42.44 -16.08
N ASP A 220 -8.13 -42.43 -17.18
CA ASP A 220 -7.65 -42.95 -18.46
C ASP A 220 -6.63 -42.00 -19.08
N LYS A 221 -5.55 -42.58 -19.64
CA LYS A 221 -4.43 -41.84 -20.23
C LYS A 221 -4.85 -40.91 -21.37
N LYS A 222 -5.83 -41.33 -22.19
CA LYS A 222 -6.31 -40.55 -23.32
C LYS A 222 -7.11 -39.33 -22.84
N LEU A 223 -7.99 -39.54 -21.85
CA LEU A 223 -8.75 -38.45 -21.21
C LEU A 223 -7.84 -37.45 -20.50
N PHE A 224 -6.80 -37.94 -19.80
CA PHE A 224 -5.84 -37.09 -19.13
C PHE A 224 -4.99 -36.28 -20.11
N GLN A 225 -4.59 -36.86 -21.25
CA GLN A 225 -3.90 -36.12 -22.32
C GLN A 225 -4.77 -35.03 -22.95
N GLU A 226 -6.07 -35.25 -23.10
CA GLU A 226 -7.02 -34.22 -23.56
C GLU A 226 -7.11 -33.06 -22.55
N LYS A 227 -7.13 -33.36 -21.25
CA LYS A 227 -7.08 -32.34 -20.19
C LYS A 227 -5.77 -31.55 -20.19
N LEU A 228 -4.62 -32.20 -20.40
CA LEU A 228 -3.33 -31.50 -20.53
C LEU A 228 -3.31 -30.52 -21.71
N LYS A 229 -3.86 -30.93 -22.86
CA LYS A 229 -3.99 -30.05 -24.03
C LYS A 229 -4.95 -28.89 -23.77
N ARG A 230 -6.10 -29.15 -23.16
CA ARG A 230 -7.11 -28.14 -22.81
C ARG A 230 -6.57 -27.06 -21.88
N HIS A 231 -5.65 -27.42 -20.98
CA HIS A 231 -5.03 -26.53 -20.01
C HIS A 231 -3.64 -26.02 -20.42
N SER A 232 -3.21 -26.30 -21.66
CA SER A 232 -1.90 -25.92 -22.20
C SER A 232 -0.70 -26.39 -21.36
N ILE A 233 -0.82 -27.56 -20.71
CA ILE A 233 0.24 -28.16 -19.89
C ILE A 233 1.14 -29.02 -20.79
N ARG A 234 2.42 -28.66 -20.92
CA ARG A 234 3.43 -29.44 -21.66
C ARG A 234 4.21 -30.34 -20.70
N LEU A 235 4.37 -31.61 -21.06
CA LEU A 235 5.20 -32.55 -20.31
C LEU A 235 6.69 -32.37 -20.70
N PRO A 236 7.63 -32.53 -19.77
CA PRO A 236 9.07 -32.51 -20.08
C PRO A 236 9.44 -33.67 -21.03
N GLU A 237 10.24 -33.38 -22.07
CA GLU A 237 10.77 -34.40 -22.99
C GLU A 237 11.68 -35.39 -22.23
N PRO A 238 11.49 -36.72 -22.35
CA PRO A 238 12.11 -37.72 -21.47
C PRO A 238 13.61 -37.96 -21.65
N ASN A 239 14.39 -37.04 -22.23
CA ASN A 239 15.84 -37.26 -22.37
C ASN A 239 16.71 -36.00 -22.51
N SER A 240 16.56 -35.01 -21.64
CA SER A 240 17.61 -34.00 -21.45
C SER A 240 18.21 -34.11 -20.05
N LYS A 241 19.45 -34.61 -19.97
CA LYS A 241 20.32 -34.51 -18.81
C LYS A 241 20.84 -33.07 -18.64
N GLN A 242 19.92 -32.13 -18.50
CA GLN A 242 20.17 -30.81 -17.95
C GLN A 242 19.09 -30.68 -16.87
N PRO A 243 19.43 -30.41 -15.61
CA PRO A 243 18.40 -29.99 -14.66
C PRO A 243 17.82 -28.71 -15.25
N SER A 244 16.63 -28.79 -15.83
CA SER A 244 15.82 -27.60 -16.09
C SER A 244 15.82 -26.82 -14.79
N PRO A 245 16.19 -25.53 -14.76
CA PRO A 245 16.14 -24.76 -13.54
C PRO A 245 14.74 -24.95 -12.95
N PRO A 246 14.62 -25.22 -11.64
CA PRO A 246 13.32 -25.43 -11.03
C PRO A 246 12.43 -24.24 -11.43
N LEU A 247 11.25 -24.54 -11.99
CA LEU A 247 10.30 -23.51 -12.40
C LEU A 247 10.12 -22.56 -11.20
N PRO A 248 10.31 -21.26 -11.40
CA PRO A 248 10.44 -20.35 -10.27
C PRO A 248 9.11 -20.33 -9.53
N LEU A 249 9.18 -20.60 -8.23
CA LEU A 249 8.00 -20.67 -7.38
C LEU A 249 7.45 -19.25 -7.16
N GLN A 250 6.14 -19.19 -7.00
CA GLN A 250 5.50 -17.97 -6.52
C GLN A 250 5.97 -17.66 -5.11
N ARG A 251 6.04 -16.39 -4.77
CA ARG A 251 6.57 -15.91 -3.50
C ARG A 251 5.66 -14.85 -2.89
N THR A 252 5.47 -14.93 -1.59
CA THR A 252 4.82 -13.92 -0.76
C THR A 252 5.64 -13.63 0.50
N LEU A 253 5.11 -12.83 1.42
CA LEU A 253 5.72 -12.61 2.74
C LEU A 253 5.25 -13.67 3.76
N LYS A 254 6.07 -14.04 4.74
CA LYS A 254 5.58 -14.94 5.82
C LYS A 254 4.63 -14.24 6.79
N ARG A 255 4.83 -12.94 6.99
CA ARG A 255 4.04 -12.14 7.94
C ARG A 255 3.71 -10.78 7.37
N SER A 256 2.64 -10.20 7.91
CA SER A 256 2.28 -8.82 7.58
C SER A 256 3.27 -7.84 8.18
N VAL A 257 3.60 -6.79 7.44
CA VAL A 257 4.51 -5.72 7.87
C VAL A 257 3.90 -4.35 7.60
N VAL A 258 4.29 -3.36 8.39
CA VAL A 258 3.73 -2.01 8.34
C VAL A 258 4.85 -0.99 8.25
N LEU A 259 4.68 -0.04 7.35
CA LEU A 259 5.53 1.13 7.21
C LEU A 259 4.67 2.40 7.28
N CYS A 260 5.09 3.37 8.09
CA CYS A 260 4.41 4.65 8.20
C CYS A 260 5.33 5.78 7.72
N GLY A 261 4.76 6.74 7.01
CA GLY A 261 5.49 7.89 6.49
C GLY A 261 4.56 9.03 6.09
N SER A 262 4.99 9.80 5.10
CA SER A 262 4.20 10.87 4.49
C SER A 262 4.23 10.69 2.98
N GLY A 263 3.14 11.03 2.30
CA GLY A 263 3.13 11.14 0.84
C GLY A 263 4.06 12.26 0.38
N LEU A 264 4.67 12.11 -0.80
CA LEU A 264 5.52 13.13 -1.42
C LEU A 264 4.69 14.35 -1.83
N HIS A 265 3.59 14.09 -2.52
CA HIS A 265 2.77 15.11 -3.17
C HIS A 265 1.74 15.69 -2.21
N SER A 266 1.02 14.83 -1.47
CA SER A 266 -0.01 15.27 -0.53
C SER A 266 0.56 15.87 0.75
N GLY A 267 1.73 15.40 1.20
CA GLY A 267 2.27 15.70 2.53
C GLY A 267 1.45 15.16 3.70
N ILE A 268 0.40 14.41 3.41
CA ILE A 268 -0.46 13.76 4.40
C ILE A 268 0.28 12.54 4.96
N LYS A 269 0.13 12.29 6.27
CA LYS A 269 0.64 11.05 6.87
C LYS A 269 -0.09 9.86 6.25
N THR A 270 0.69 8.96 5.66
CA THR A 270 0.19 7.73 5.02
C THR A 270 0.91 6.54 5.62
N GLY A 271 0.34 5.36 5.40
CA GLY A 271 0.89 4.10 5.85
C GLY A 271 0.71 3.05 4.78
N LEU A 272 1.59 2.05 4.82
CA LEU A 272 1.60 0.94 3.90
C LEU A 272 1.62 -0.35 4.74
N ILE A 273 0.60 -1.19 4.57
CA ILE A 273 0.48 -2.50 5.22
C ILE A 273 0.61 -3.56 4.14
N LEU A 274 1.68 -4.36 4.21
CA LEU A 274 1.87 -5.50 3.32
C LEU A 274 1.29 -6.74 3.98
N GLN A 275 0.36 -7.40 3.30
CA GLN A 275 -0.25 -8.64 3.76
C GLN A 275 -0.03 -9.74 2.72
N PRO A 276 0.43 -10.93 3.13
CA PRO A 276 0.60 -12.02 2.18
C PRO A 276 -0.74 -12.47 1.59
N LEU A 277 -0.68 -12.94 0.35
CA LEU A 277 -1.83 -13.46 -0.38
C LEU A 277 -1.54 -14.89 -0.87
N PRO A 278 -2.58 -15.73 -1.06
CA PRO A 278 -2.44 -17.06 -1.64
C PRO A 278 -1.84 -17.05 -3.06
N PRO A 279 -1.32 -18.20 -3.55
CA PRO A 279 -0.82 -18.31 -4.91
C PRO A 279 -1.86 -17.89 -5.97
N GLY A 280 -1.41 -17.20 -7.02
CA GLY A 280 -2.24 -16.74 -8.14
C GLY A 280 -2.96 -15.43 -7.90
N SER A 281 -2.79 -14.80 -6.73
CA SER A 281 -3.47 -13.55 -6.39
C SER A 281 -2.89 -12.32 -7.12
N GLY A 282 -1.58 -12.33 -7.41
CA GLY A 282 -0.90 -11.16 -7.96
C GLY A 282 -0.65 -10.06 -6.92
N ILE A 283 -0.25 -8.89 -7.40
CA ILE A 283 -0.08 -7.69 -6.57
C ILE A 283 -1.36 -6.86 -6.60
N ILE A 284 -1.92 -6.59 -5.43
CA ILE A 284 -3.19 -5.89 -5.27
C ILE A 284 -2.99 -4.73 -4.31
N PHE A 285 -3.34 -3.52 -4.73
CA PHE A 285 -3.46 -2.38 -3.82
C PHE A 285 -4.85 -2.36 -3.20
N GLY A 286 -4.96 -2.02 -1.91
CA GLY A 286 -6.23 -1.88 -1.22
C GLY A 286 -6.30 -0.56 -0.48
N ASP A 287 -7.40 0.17 -0.59
CA ASP A 287 -7.59 1.37 0.22
C ASP A 287 -7.80 0.98 1.69
N ILE A 288 -7.00 1.55 2.59
CA ILE A 288 -7.09 1.28 4.04
C ILE A 288 -8.47 1.61 4.60
N SER A 289 -9.12 2.65 4.06
CA SER A 289 -10.37 3.18 4.63
C SER A 289 -11.62 2.44 4.15
N SER A 290 -11.66 2.05 2.88
CA SER A 290 -12.84 1.47 2.23
C SER A 290 -12.70 -0.01 1.91
N GLY A 291 -11.49 -0.58 1.97
CA GLY A 291 -11.21 -1.96 1.62
C GLY A 291 -11.30 -2.27 0.11
N LYS A 292 -11.61 -1.28 -0.73
CA LYS A 292 -11.67 -1.44 -2.18
C LYS A 292 -10.28 -1.72 -2.74
N THR A 293 -10.22 -2.64 -3.71
CA THR A 293 -8.96 -3.13 -4.27
C THR A 293 -8.74 -2.72 -5.72
N ILE A 294 -7.47 -2.50 -6.06
CA ILE A 294 -6.97 -2.14 -7.38
C ILE A 294 -5.84 -3.12 -7.73
N PRO A 295 -6.04 -4.06 -8.66
CA PRO A 295 -4.96 -4.90 -9.17
C PRO A 295 -3.87 -4.05 -9.81
N ALA A 296 -2.59 -4.34 -9.52
CA ALA A 296 -1.44 -3.63 -10.05
C ALA A 296 -1.17 -4.04 -11.51
N GLN A 297 -2.04 -3.59 -12.41
CA GLN A 297 -2.07 -3.96 -13.82
C GLN A 297 -2.19 -2.72 -14.70
N LEU A 298 -1.67 -2.81 -15.94
CA LEU A 298 -1.66 -1.69 -16.90
C LEU A 298 -3.04 -1.07 -17.17
N GLU A 299 -4.09 -1.88 -17.15
CA GLU A 299 -5.48 -1.43 -17.36
C GLU A 299 -5.96 -0.43 -16.29
N ASN A 300 -5.38 -0.50 -15.09
CA ASN A 300 -5.76 0.36 -13.97
C ASN A 300 -4.89 1.62 -13.89
N VAL A 301 -3.91 1.81 -14.79
CA VAL A 301 -3.07 3.02 -14.80
C VAL A 301 -3.89 4.22 -15.23
N GLN A 302 -4.05 5.20 -14.32
CA GLN A 302 -4.85 6.40 -14.55
C GLN A 302 -4.01 7.55 -15.11
N SER A 303 -2.87 7.85 -14.49
CA SER A 303 -1.98 8.93 -14.90
C SER A 303 -0.53 8.55 -14.69
N THR A 304 0.33 9.25 -15.43
CA THR A 304 1.80 9.17 -15.36
C THR A 304 2.42 10.54 -15.13
N ASP A 305 1.61 11.50 -14.67
CA ASP A 305 2.03 12.87 -14.38
C ASP A 305 2.75 12.88 -13.04
N TYR A 306 4.08 13.06 -13.07
CA TYR A 306 5.00 13.10 -11.93
C TYR A 306 5.18 11.79 -11.14
N SER A 307 4.24 10.86 -11.19
CA SER A 307 4.33 9.50 -10.62
C SER A 307 3.39 8.54 -11.35
N THR A 308 3.47 7.24 -11.06
CA THR A 308 2.51 6.26 -11.57
C THR A 308 1.34 6.13 -10.60
N CYS A 309 0.12 6.37 -11.12
CA CYS A 309 -1.12 6.30 -10.35
C CYS A 309 -2.05 5.22 -10.89
N LEU A 310 -2.59 4.39 -9.99
CA LEU A 310 -3.62 3.42 -10.32
C LEU A 310 -4.99 3.91 -9.86
N LYS A 311 -6.04 3.55 -10.61
CA LYS A 311 -7.44 3.81 -10.25
C LYS A 311 -8.35 2.67 -10.72
N LYS A 312 -9.25 2.23 -9.83
CA LYS A 312 -10.36 1.35 -10.16
C LYS A 312 -11.62 1.79 -9.42
N GLY A 313 -12.64 2.18 -10.19
CA GLY A 313 -13.84 2.81 -9.64
C GLY A 313 -13.53 4.10 -8.89
N LEU A 314 -13.82 4.13 -7.58
CA LEU A 314 -13.56 5.27 -6.70
C LEU A 314 -12.24 5.17 -5.93
N ALA A 315 -11.56 4.02 -5.95
CA ALA A 315 -10.28 3.85 -5.28
C ALA A 315 -9.14 4.29 -6.21
N SER A 316 -8.16 5.00 -5.66
CA SER A 316 -6.93 5.38 -6.35
C SER A 316 -5.72 5.29 -5.43
N VAL A 317 -4.55 5.07 -6.01
CA VAL A 317 -3.27 5.12 -5.30
C VAL A 317 -2.20 5.70 -6.22
N ALA A 318 -1.46 6.68 -5.71
CA ALA A 318 -0.34 7.32 -6.41
C ALA A 318 1.03 6.90 -5.84
N THR A 319 2.08 7.13 -6.63
CA THR A 319 3.50 6.97 -6.23
C THR A 319 3.85 5.50 -5.91
N ILE A 320 3.35 4.57 -6.72
CA ILE A 320 3.53 3.13 -6.48
C ILE A 320 4.87 2.58 -7.00
N GLU A 321 5.54 3.32 -7.88
CA GLU A 321 6.72 2.88 -8.65
C GLU A 321 7.85 2.35 -7.75
N HIS A 322 8.14 3.00 -6.62
CA HIS A 322 9.26 2.58 -5.76
C HIS A 322 9.01 1.25 -5.07
N ILE A 323 7.81 1.05 -4.49
CA ILE A 323 7.46 -0.23 -3.86
C ILE A 323 7.34 -1.33 -4.92
N MET A 324 6.77 -1.01 -6.09
CA MET A 324 6.68 -1.97 -7.20
C MET A 324 8.06 -2.41 -7.68
N ALA A 325 9.05 -1.52 -7.70
CA ALA A 325 10.43 -1.86 -8.08
C ALA A 325 11.03 -2.90 -7.11
N VAL A 326 10.78 -2.73 -5.80
CA VAL A 326 11.21 -3.69 -4.79
C VAL A 326 10.51 -5.03 -4.98
N LEU A 327 9.19 -5.05 -5.15
CA LEU A 327 8.43 -6.29 -5.35
C LEU A 327 8.91 -7.05 -6.62
N HIS A 328 9.20 -6.32 -7.69
CA HIS A 328 9.73 -6.88 -8.92
C HIS A 328 11.10 -7.54 -8.72
N MET A 329 12.03 -6.86 -8.05
CA MET A 329 13.42 -7.31 -7.89
C MET A 329 13.58 -8.41 -6.84
N TYR A 330 12.67 -8.47 -5.86
CA TYR A 330 12.59 -9.55 -4.87
C TYR A 330 11.64 -10.69 -5.29
N ARG A 331 11.10 -10.64 -6.51
CA ARG A 331 10.23 -11.67 -7.09
C ARG A 331 8.97 -11.95 -6.25
N ILE A 332 8.43 -10.96 -5.56
CA ILE A 332 7.18 -11.10 -4.79
C ILE A 332 6.01 -11.12 -5.77
N THR A 333 5.30 -12.24 -5.87
CA THR A 333 4.22 -12.43 -6.84
C THR A 333 2.84 -12.20 -6.25
N ASN A 334 2.64 -12.47 -4.96
CA ASN A 334 1.31 -12.40 -4.34
C ASN A 334 1.36 -11.51 -3.09
N LEU A 335 0.69 -10.36 -3.12
CA LEU A 335 0.71 -9.42 -1.99
C LEU A 335 -0.46 -8.45 -2.05
N LEU A 336 -1.09 -8.23 -0.89
CA LEU A 336 -2.04 -7.14 -0.68
C LEU A 336 -1.30 -5.97 -0.02
N ILE A 337 -1.32 -4.83 -0.69
CA ILE A 337 -0.70 -3.58 -0.24
C ILE A 337 -1.82 -2.64 0.18
N LYS A 338 -2.11 -2.56 1.48
CA LYS A 338 -3.07 -1.57 1.96
C LYS A 338 -2.40 -0.22 2.13
N VAL A 339 -2.93 0.80 1.49
CA VAL A 339 -2.40 2.16 1.48
C VAL A 339 -3.55 3.16 1.38
N GLY A 340 -3.32 4.43 1.73
CA GLY A 340 -4.25 5.51 1.41
C GLY A 340 -4.12 5.93 -0.06
N ASP A 341 -4.45 7.18 -0.35
CA ASP A 341 -4.39 7.73 -1.73
C ASP A 341 -2.97 7.82 -2.32
N GLU A 342 -1.93 7.73 -1.48
CA GLU A 342 -0.52 7.87 -1.87
C GLU A 342 0.38 6.97 -1.03
N ALA A 343 1.35 6.31 -1.66
CA ALA A 343 2.38 5.56 -0.97
C ALA A 343 3.37 6.49 -0.24
N PRO A 344 3.94 6.06 0.91
CA PRO A 344 4.87 6.89 1.65
C PRO A 344 6.19 7.07 0.87
N VAL A 345 6.68 8.30 0.75
CA VAL A 345 7.93 8.60 0.01
C VAL A 345 9.19 8.16 0.74
N MET A 346 9.12 8.03 2.07
CA MET A 346 10.25 7.67 2.93
C MET A 346 11.42 8.64 2.75
N ASP A 347 12.60 8.18 2.36
CA ASP A 347 13.77 9.01 2.05
C ASP A 347 13.87 9.41 0.56
N GLY A 348 12.85 9.08 -0.24
CA GLY A 348 12.80 9.30 -1.69
C GLY A 348 13.41 8.15 -2.51
N SER A 349 13.93 7.11 -1.88
CA SER A 349 14.47 5.91 -2.53
C SER A 349 13.64 4.66 -2.20
N ALA A 350 14.09 3.49 -2.64
CA ALA A 350 13.46 2.20 -2.36
C ALA A 350 14.10 1.43 -1.19
N LYS A 351 15.08 2.02 -0.50
CA LYS A 351 15.85 1.34 0.56
C LYS A 351 14.97 0.91 1.74
N ASP A 352 14.08 1.77 2.20
CA ASP A 352 13.20 1.48 3.34
C ASP A 352 12.17 0.40 2.98
N PHE A 353 11.71 0.37 1.74
CA PHE A 353 10.87 -0.72 1.23
C PHE A 353 11.61 -2.05 1.16
N CYS A 354 12.89 -2.07 0.78
CA CYS A 354 13.71 -3.29 0.85
C CYS A 354 13.80 -3.81 2.30
N ALA A 355 14.12 -2.94 3.25
CA ALA A 355 14.19 -3.32 4.66
C ALA A 355 12.84 -3.84 5.19
N LEU A 356 11.74 -3.23 4.76
CA LEU A 356 10.38 -3.65 5.14
C LEU A 356 10.05 -5.07 4.66
N ILE A 357 10.30 -5.39 3.40
CA ILE A 357 9.98 -6.73 2.86
C ILE A 357 10.92 -7.81 3.40
N GLU A 358 12.18 -7.46 3.69
CA GLU A 358 13.14 -8.36 4.33
C GLU A 358 12.71 -8.68 5.76
N ASP A 359 12.21 -7.69 6.51
CA ASP A 359 11.59 -7.92 7.82
C ASP A 359 10.36 -8.83 7.69
N GLY A 360 9.55 -8.69 6.63
CA GLY A 360 8.40 -9.56 6.38
C GLY A 360 8.73 -11.03 6.19
N GLU A 361 10.00 -11.36 5.91
CA GLU A 361 10.50 -12.67 5.49
C GLU A 361 9.77 -13.23 4.25
N PHE A 362 10.41 -14.13 3.51
CA PHE A 362 9.82 -14.68 2.29
C PHE A 362 9.24 -16.08 2.50
N GLU A 363 8.09 -16.32 1.87
CA GLU A 363 7.47 -17.64 1.77
C GLU A 363 7.33 -18.02 0.31
N GLU A 364 8.00 -19.12 -0.09
CA GLU A 364 7.79 -19.75 -1.38
C GLU A 364 6.48 -20.54 -1.33
N GLN A 365 5.61 -20.35 -2.31
CA GLN A 365 4.26 -20.88 -2.36
C GLN A 365 4.12 -21.98 -3.42
N ASP A 366 3.14 -22.87 -3.22
CA ASP A 366 2.77 -23.89 -4.18
C ASP A 366 2.13 -23.26 -5.43
N GLY A 367 2.99 -22.86 -6.37
CA GLY A 367 2.60 -22.23 -7.62
C GLY A 367 3.87 -21.84 -8.38
N ILE A 368 3.81 -21.83 -9.71
CA ILE A 368 4.90 -21.26 -10.52
C ILE A 368 4.46 -19.93 -11.07
N TYR A 369 5.41 -19.05 -11.35
CA TYR A 369 5.16 -17.87 -12.18
C TYR A 369 5.91 -18.01 -13.51
N ASP A 370 5.36 -17.38 -14.56
CA ASP A 370 6.03 -17.30 -15.85
C ASP A 370 6.85 -16.01 -15.95
N GLU A 371 7.95 -16.07 -16.67
CA GLU A 371 8.72 -14.91 -17.09
C GLU A 371 8.28 -14.48 -18.50
N ILE A 372 8.09 -13.17 -18.71
CA ILE A 372 7.87 -12.58 -20.04
C ILE A 372 9.23 -12.51 -20.74
N VAL A 373 9.43 -13.37 -21.73
CA VAL A 373 10.66 -13.39 -22.54
C VAL A 373 10.45 -12.55 -23.78
N ILE A 374 11.28 -11.53 -23.96
CA ILE A 374 11.24 -10.68 -25.15
C ILE A 374 11.89 -11.41 -26.33
N ASP A 375 11.13 -11.60 -27.40
CA ASP A 375 11.50 -12.37 -28.59
C ASP A 375 11.90 -11.47 -29.78
N LYS A 376 11.44 -10.22 -29.79
CA LYS A 376 11.78 -9.19 -30.77
C LYS A 376 11.91 -7.81 -30.11
N THR A 377 12.47 -6.84 -30.83
CA THR A 377 12.60 -5.48 -30.32
C THR A 377 11.26 -4.74 -30.34
N TYR A 378 10.93 -4.07 -29.23
CA TYR A 378 9.82 -3.14 -29.12
C TYR A 378 10.34 -1.74 -28.79
N THR A 379 9.79 -0.72 -29.43
CA THR A 379 10.19 0.68 -29.23
C THR A 379 8.95 1.56 -29.07
N PHE A 380 9.03 2.54 -28.16
CA PHE A 380 8.00 3.55 -27.94
C PHE A 380 8.65 4.92 -27.63
N GLY A 381 8.10 5.99 -28.21
CA GLY A 381 8.59 7.35 -28.01
C GLY A 381 8.88 8.08 -29.32
N SER A 382 9.66 9.15 -29.24
CA SER A 382 9.98 10.02 -30.38
C SER A 382 11.09 9.44 -31.25
N GLU A 383 10.94 9.57 -32.57
CA GLU A 383 12.00 9.26 -33.55
C GLU A 383 12.98 10.43 -33.76
N ASP A 384 12.63 11.64 -33.30
CA ASP A 384 13.35 12.89 -33.53
C ASP A 384 14.14 13.36 -32.30
N GLY A 385 14.96 12.48 -31.73
CA GLY A 385 15.88 12.82 -30.63
C GLY A 385 15.22 13.15 -29.27
N GLY A 386 13.90 13.02 -29.17
CA GLY A 386 13.15 13.15 -27.92
C GLY A 386 13.22 11.91 -27.03
N PRO A 387 12.36 11.84 -25.99
CA PRO A 387 12.26 10.67 -25.12
C PRO A 387 11.90 9.40 -25.90
N VAL A 388 12.73 8.36 -25.79
CA VAL A 388 12.51 7.06 -26.44
C VAL A 388 12.97 5.92 -25.55
N ILE A 389 12.16 4.87 -25.47
CA ILE A 389 12.47 3.63 -24.77
C ILE A 389 12.29 2.45 -25.71
N SER A 390 13.21 1.50 -25.63
CA SER A 390 13.08 0.21 -26.31
C SER A 390 13.41 -0.94 -25.37
N ILE A 391 12.95 -2.13 -25.74
CA ILE A 391 13.37 -3.38 -25.13
C ILE A 391 13.70 -4.38 -26.23
N GLU A 392 14.83 -5.07 -26.12
CA GLU A 392 15.31 -6.07 -27.07
C GLU A 392 15.55 -7.43 -26.41
N PRO A 393 15.56 -8.53 -27.18
CA PRO A 393 15.86 -9.86 -26.66
C PRO A 393 17.24 -9.90 -25.99
N ALA A 394 17.30 -10.45 -24.78
CA ALA A 394 18.54 -10.65 -24.04
C ALA A 394 18.40 -11.84 -23.08
N ASP A 395 19.52 -12.48 -22.73
CA ASP A 395 19.54 -13.63 -21.80
C ASP A 395 19.35 -13.24 -20.33
N THR A 396 19.53 -11.94 -20.02
CA THR A 396 19.41 -11.39 -18.67
C THR A 396 18.55 -10.15 -18.67
N PHE A 397 17.87 -9.88 -17.56
CA PHE A 397 17.16 -8.62 -17.40
C PHE A 397 18.15 -7.46 -17.16
N THR A 398 18.18 -6.52 -18.10
CA THR A 398 19.13 -5.39 -18.12
C THR A 398 18.40 -4.09 -18.43
N VAL A 399 18.80 -3.01 -17.77
CA VAL A 399 18.26 -1.66 -18.01
C VAL A 399 19.43 -0.70 -18.22
N SER A 400 19.49 -0.06 -19.38
CA SER A 400 20.40 1.05 -19.66
C SER A 400 19.61 2.33 -19.77
N TYR A 401 20.04 3.35 -19.03
CA TYR A 401 19.38 4.63 -18.99
C TYR A 401 20.37 5.75 -19.26
N PHE A 402 20.10 6.52 -20.32
CA PHE A 402 20.83 7.71 -20.68
C PHE A 402 19.98 8.95 -20.42
N MET A 403 20.58 9.96 -19.79
CA MET A 403 19.99 11.28 -19.64
C MET A 403 20.98 12.40 -19.84
N LYS A 404 20.46 13.52 -20.33
CA LYS A 404 21.20 14.75 -20.56
C LYS A 404 20.32 15.93 -20.22
N TYR A 405 20.62 16.56 -19.10
CA TYR A 405 19.94 17.75 -18.60
C TYR A 405 20.95 18.86 -18.31
N PRO A 406 20.50 20.11 -18.19
CA PRO A 406 21.34 21.19 -17.68
C PRO A 406 21.95 20.84 -16.31
N GLU A 407 23.04 21.52 -15.96
CA GLU A 407 23.59 21.51 -14.59
C GLU A 407 22.47 21.80 -13.57
N PRO A 408 22.41 21.08 -12.43
CA PRO A 408 23.46 20.21 -11.87
C PRO A 408 23.40 18.72 -12.28
N ILE A 409 22.43 18.31 -13.09
CA ILE A 409 22.26 16.89 -13.45
C ILE A 409 23.32 16.46 -14.46
N GLY A 410 23.56 17.31 -15.46
CA GLY A 410 24.54 17.04 -16.51
C GLY A 410 24.15 15.86 -17.41
N THR A 411 25.17 15.18 -17.94
CA THR A 411 24.99 13.96 -18.74
C THR A 411 25.31 12.75 -17.87
N GLN A 412 24.38 11.82 -17.77
CA GLN A 412 24.54 10.57 -17.03
C GLN A 412 24.14 9.39 -17.91
N ASP A 413 24.89 8.31 -17.77
CA ASP A 413 24.64 7.03 -18.43
C ASP A 413 24.90 5.92 -17.41
N HIS A 414 23.92 5.05 -17.20
CA HIS A 414 24.04 3.93 -16.28
C HIS A 414 23.42 2.67 -16.86
N THR A 415 24.09 1.52 -16.68
CA THR A 415 23.56 0.20 -17.03
C THR A 415 23.47 -0.67 -15.79
N PHE A 416 22.24 -1.06 -15.44
CA PHE A 416 21.95 -2.04 -14.41
C PHE A 416 21.72 -3.42 -15.04
N VAL A 417 22.42 -4.44 -14.53
CA VAL A 417 22.20 -5.85 -14.90
C VAL A 417 21.72 -6.57 -13.65
N PHE A 418 20.52 -7.15 -13.70
CA PHE A 418 19.97 -7.86 -12.56
C PHE A 418 20.68 -9.19 -12.34
N ARG A 419 21.40 -9.32 -11.21
CA ARG A 419 22.13 -10.53 -10.79
C ARG A 419 21.57 -11.15 -9.50
N GLY A 420 20.36 -10.74 -9.11
CA GLY A 420 19.72 -11.09 -7.84
C GLY A 420 19.48 -9.87 -6.93
N GLU A 421 18.75 -10.09 -5.85
CA GLU A 421 18.28 -9.06 -4.90
C GLU A 421 19.39 -8.11 -4.42
N ALA A 422 20.58 -8.66 -4.13
CA ALA A 422 21.72 -7.89 -3.67
C ALA A 422 22.21 -6.84 -4.68
N SER A 423 22.15 -7.14 -6.00
CA SER A 423 22.53 -6.17 -7.03
C SER A 423 21.60 -4.96 -7.02
N PHE A 424 20.29 -5.19 -6.96
CA PHE A 424 19.30 -4.12 -6.84
C PHE A 424 19.46 -3.32 -5.54
N LYS A 425 19.57 -4.01 -4.39
CA LYS A 425 19.67 -3.38 -3.07
C LYS A 425 20.86 -2.44 -2.92
N ASN A 426 21.99 -2.80 -3.51
CA ASN A 426 23.24 -2.05 -3.39
C ASN A 426 23.38 -0.97 -4.46
N GLU A 427 22.92 -1.23 -5.70
CA GLU A 427 23.22 -0.37 -6.84
C GLU A 427 22.09 0.59 -7.19
N ILE A 428 20.82 0.22 -6.97
CA ILE A 428 19.66 0.97 -7.47
C ILE A 428 18.75 1.44 -6.34
N ALA A 429 18.38 0.55 -5.41
CA ALA A 429 17.45 0.85 -4.33
C ALA A 429 17.78 2.12 -3.51
N PRO A 430 19.06 2.49 -3.27
CA PRO A 430 19.38 3.71 -2.52
C PRO A 430 19.27 5.02 -3.30
N ALA A 431 19.02 4.99 -4.62
CA ALA A 431 18.97 6.19 -5.45
C ALA A 431 17.67 6.97 -5.24
N ARG A 432 17.78 8.22 -4.77
CA ARG A 432 16.62 9.04 -4.39
C ARG A 432 16.02 9.80 -5.56
N THR A 433 14.71 10.05 -5.43
CA THR A 433 13.97 10.94 -6.31
C THR A 433 14.47 12.37 -6.23
N PHE A 434 14.19 13.16 -7.26
CA PHE A 434 14.73 14.50 -7.42
C PHE A 434 13.74 15.43 -8.09
N GLY A 435 13.84 16.73 -7.79
CA GLY A 435 12.99 17.76 -8.36
C GLY A 435 13.67 19.12 -8.39
N PHE A 436 13.21 20.00 -9.27
CA PHE A 436 13.71 21.36 -9.39
C PHE A 436 12.95 22.32 -8.47
N MET A 437 13.66 23.29 -7.89
CA MET A 437 13.09 24.27 -6.98
C MET A 437 11.99 25.12 -7.64
N GLU A 438 12.15 25.41 -8.92
CA GLU A 438 11.17 26.13 -9.75
C GLU A 438 9.87 25.32 -9.89
N ASP A 439 9.98 24.01 -10.16
CA ASP A 439 8.85 23.09 -10.26
C ASP A 439 8.18 22.88 -8.91
N VAL A 440 8.94 22.74 -7.82
CA VAL A 440 8.39 22.61 -6.46
C VAL A 440 7.58 23.85 -6.09
N ALA A 441 8.08 25.05 -6.39
CA ALA A 441 7.35 26.29 -6.11
C ALA A 441 6.04 26.39 -6.92
N GLN A 442 6.01 25.86 -8.14
CA GLN A 442 4.81 25.79 -8.97
C GLN A 442 3.84 24.72 -8.46
N LEU A 443 4.33 23.52 -8.13
CA LEU A 443 3.53 22.41 -7.59
C LEU A 443 2.90 22.79 -6.24
N THR A 444 3.64 23.44 -5.34
CA THR A 444 3.11 23.92 -4.05
C THR A 444 1.99 24.95 -4.25
N LYS A 445 2.11 25.84 -5.26
CA LYS A 445 1.01 26.76 -5.61
C LYS A 445 -0.24 26.04 -6.13
N MET A 446 -0.07 24.85 -6.70
CA MET A 446 -1.15 23.99 -7.18
C MET A 446 -1.64 22.98 -6.12
N GLY A 447 -1.09 23.01 -4.90
CA GLY A 447 -1.45 22.10 -3.80
C GLY A 447 -0.73 20.75 -3.82
N PHE A 448 0.25 20.54 -4.70
CA PHE A 448 1.11 19.36 -4.81
C PHE A 448 2.50 19.59 -4.20
N ALA A 449 3.27 18.53 -3.97
CA ALA A 449 4.60 18.57 -3.34
C ALA A 449 4.63 19.17 -1.91
N CYS A 450 3.49 19.14 -1.21
CA CYS A 450 3.37 19.61 0.18
C CYS A 450 4.11 18.71 1.19
N GLY A 451 4.50 17.49 0.77
CA GLY A 451 5.23 16.51 1.58
C GLY A 451 6.73 16.46 1.36
N GLY A 452 7.24 17.21 0.37
CA GLY A 452 8.66 17.38 0.14
C GLY A 452 9.31 18.09 1.33
N LYS A 453 10.01 17.33 2.16
CA LYS A 453 10.91 17.86 3.19
C LYS A 453 12.34 17.81 2.62
N LEU A 454 13.27 18.49 3.29
CA LEU A 454 14.66 18.54 2.82
C LEU A 454 15.38 17.19 2.91
N ASP A 455 14.80 16.17 3.55
CA ASP A 455 15.44 14.89 3.84
C ASP A 455 14.95 13.72 2.95
N ASN A 456 13.91 13.93 2.13
CA ASN A 456 13.20 12.85 1.43
C ASN A 456 13.13 12.98 -0.11
N PHE A 457 13.88 13.92 -0.70
CA PHE A 457 14.20 13.95 -2.13
C PHE A 457 15.44 14.83 -2.37
N ILE A 458 16.01 14.82 -3.58
CA ILE A 458 17.12 15.69 -3.98
C ILE A 458 16.55 16.97 -4.62
N LEU A 459 16.79 18.11 -3.99
CA LEU A 459 16.35 19.41 -4.47
C LEU A 459 17.45 20.07 -5.32
N LEU A 460 17.10 20.42 -6.55
CA LEU A 460 17.97 21.03 -7.54
C LEU A 460 17.58 22.49 -7.74
N GLY A 461 18.56 23.39 -7.76
CA GLY A 461 18.32 24.80 -8.08
C GLY A 461 19.63 25.57 -8.17
N ASP A 462 19.64 26.71 -8.85
CA ASP A 462 20.84 27.51 -9.10
C ASP A 462 22.03 26.69 -9.65
N LYS A 463 21.75 25.73 -10.54
CA LYS A 463 22.76 24.81 -11.12
C LYS A 463 23.55 23.99 -10.10
N LYS A 464 22.98 23.73 -8.91
CA LYS A 464 23.59 22.91 -7.85
C LYS A 464 22.56 22.02 -7.15
N VAL A 465 23.05 21.00 -6.48
CA VAL A 465 22.26 20.26 -5.47
C VAL A 465 22.21 21.11 -4.19
N ILE A 466 21.02 21.35 -3.66
CA ILE A 466 20.80 22.33 -2.58
C ILE A 466 20.86 21.69 -1.19
N ASN A 467 20.15 20.58 -1.00
CA ASN A 467 19.78 20.06 0.32
C ASN A 467 20.62 18.87 0.79
N THR A 468 21.36 18.21 -0.10
CA THR A 468 22.05 16.95 0.22
C THR A 468 23.27 16.71 -0.67
N LYS A 469 24.09 15.72 -0.29
CA LYS A 469 25.12 15.16 -1.18
C LYS A 469 24.52 13.97 -1.93
N LEU A 470 24.98 13.75 -3.16
CA LEU A 470 24.58 12.56 -3.90
C LEU A 470 25.21 11.30 -3.26
N ARG A 471 24.45 10.21 -3.22
CA ARG A 471 24.87 8.87 -2.79
C ARG A 471 25.73 8.20 -3.86
N PHE A 472 25.47 8.53 -5.13
CA PHE A 472 26.20 8.08 -6.31
C PHE A 472 26.45 9.27 -7.23
N GLU A 473 27.54 9.27 -8.00
CA GLU A 473 27.78 10.32 -9.01
C GLU A 473 26.66 10.35 -10.07
N ASP A 474 26.13 9.17 -10.40
CA ASP A 474 25.06 8.90 -11.35
C ASP A 474 23.69 8.63 -10.66
N GLU A 475 23.43 9.23 -9.49
CA GLU A 475 22.21 8.96 -8.69
C GLU A 475 20.91 9.25 -9.46
N PHE A 476 20.87 10.25 -10.36
CA PHE A 476 19.68 10.59 -11.13
C PHE A 476 19.33 9.51 -12.17
N ALA A 477 20.34 8.99 -12.89
CA ALA A 477 20.14 7.88 -13.84
C ALA A 477 19.74 6.58 -13.12
N ARG A 478 20.37 6.27 -11.99
CA ARG A 478 19.99 5.12 -11.15
C ARG A 478 18.56 5.21 -10.65
N HIS A 479 18.11 6.39 -10.26
CA HIS A 479 16.72 6.59 -9.83
C HIS A 479 15.74 6.40 -11.00
N LYS A 480 16.06 6.87 -12.20
CA LYS A 480 15.22 6.60 -13.38
C LYS A 480 15.17 5.12 -13.76
N ILE A 481 16.23 4.37 -13.49
CA ILE A 481 16.20 2.91 -13.58
C ILE A 481 15.26 2.34 -12.52
N LEU A 482 15.32 2.79 -11.26
CA LEU A 482 14.38 2.39 -10.21
C LEU A 482 12.92 2.59 -10.63
N ASP A 483 12.59 3.74 -11.22
CA ASP A 483 11.25 4.02 -11.78
C ASP A 483 10.85 2.98 -12.84
N ILE A 484 11.75 2.70 -13.81
CA ILE A 484 11.52 1.70 -14.86
C ILE A 484 11.27 0.32 -14.26
N LEU A 485 12.06 -0.09 -13.26
CA LEU A 485 11.90 -1.39 -12.61
C LEU A 485 10.52 -1.52 -11.97
N GLY A 486 9.98 -0.45 -11.40
CA GLY A 486 8.65 -0.40 -10.80
C GLY A 486 7.53 -0.45 -11.83
N ASP A 487 7.58 0.45 -12.82
CA ASP A 487 6.55 0.53 -13.87
C ASP A 487 6.43 -0.79 -14.63
N PHE A 488 7.56 -1.42 -14.97
CA PHE A 488 7.56 -2.68 -15.73
C PHE A 488 6.89 -3.83 -14.99
N TYR A 489 6.79 -3.76 -13.67
CA TYR A 489 6.12 -4.79 -12.89
C TYR A 489 4.58 -4.72 -12.95
N LEU A 490 4.02 -3.68 -13.58
CA LEU A 490 2.60 -3.62 -13.93
C LEU A 490 2.18 -4.63 -15.00
N LEU A 491 3.13 -5.33 -15.63
CA LEU A 491 2.84 -6.54 -16.42
C LEU A 491 2.48 -7.75 -15.54
N GLY A 492 2.66 -7.66 -14.22
CA GLY A 492 2.32 -8.71 -13.25
C GLY A 492 3.26 -9.92 -13.28
N LYS A 493 4.31 -9.88 -14.11
CA LYS A 493 5.29 -10.96 -14.27
C LYS A 493 6.69 -10.39 -14.46
N PRO A 494 7.74 -11.05 -13.95
CA PRO A 494 9.12 -10.76 -14.32
C PRO A 494 9.33 -10.76 -15.84
N ILE A 495 10.22 -9.89 -16.30
CA ILE A 495 10.53 -9.74 -17.71
C ILE A 495 12.02 -10.01 -17.96
N ARG A 496 12.32 -10.62 -19.10
CA ARG A 496 13.69 -10.88 -19.57
C ARG A 496 13.91 -10.23 -20.93
N GLY A 497 14.87 -9.31 -20.95
CA GLY A 497 15.23 -8.48 -22.10
C GLY A 497 16.14 -7.34 -21.65
N HIS A 498 16.67 -6.60 -22.63
CA HIS A 498 17.49 -5.41 -22.39
C HIS A 498 16.70 -4.15 -22.73
N ILE A 499 16.34 -3.38 -21.71
CA ILE A 499 15.69 -2.09 -21.83
C ILE A 499 16.75 -1.02 -22.11
N LYS A 500 16.54 -0.18 -23.12
CA LYS A 500 17.34 1.00 -23.42
C LYS A 500 16.43 2.23 -23.38
N ALA A 501 16.70 3.12 -22.45
CA ALA A 501 15.92 4.32 -22.20
C ALA A 501 16.77 5.56 -22.43
N HIS A 502 16.24 6.51 -23.20
CA HIS A 502 16.86 7.79 -23.50
C HIS A 502 15.88 8.90 -23.13
N LEU A 503 16.21 9.67 -22.07
CA LEU A 503 15.41 10.81 -21.57
C LEU A 503 13.95 10.45 -21.19
N THR A 504 13.67 9.21 -20.81
CA THR A 504 12.29 8.74 -20.59
C THR A 504 11.80 8.91 -19.17
N GLY A 505 10.48 8.98 -19.01
CA GLY A 505 9.80 8.86 -17.72
C GLY A 505 8.64 7.86 -17.79
N HIS A 506 7.75 7.89 -16.79
CA HIS A 506 6.63 6.96 -16.65
C HIS A 506 5.76 6.87 -17.92
N THR A 507 5.50 7.98 -18.61
CA THR A 507 4.72 7.99 -19.86
C THR A 507 5.29 7.08 -20.94
N GLN A 508 6.61 7.12 -21.16
CA GLN A 508 7.25 6.25 -22.14
C GLN A 508 7.31 4.80 -21.65
N ASN A 509 7.56 4.59 -20.35
CA ASN A 509 7.58 3.27 -19.73
C ASN A 509 6.23 2.57 -19.97
N ILE A 510 5.12 3.17 -19.52
CA ILE A 510 3.77 2.64 -19.69
C ILE A 510 3.41 2.46 -21.17
N GLY A 511 3.80 3.40 -22.04
CA GLY A 511 3.58 3.30 -23.48
C GLY A 511 4.23 2.07 -24.12
N LEU A 512 5.47 1.75 -23.72
CA LEU A 512 6.15 0.53 -24.15
C LEU A 512 5.48 -0.73 -23.61
N LEU A 513 5.08 -0.73 -22.34
CA LEU A 513 4.40 -1.87 -21.72
C LEU A 513 3.08 -2.20 -22.40
N LYS A 514 2.29 -1.18 -22.77
CA LYS A 514 1.06 -1.37 -23.58
C LYS A 514 1.36 -2.03 -24.92
N LYS A 515 2.42 -1.59 -25.61
CA LYS A 515 2.85 -2.17 -26.90
C LYS A 515 3.27 -3.64 -26.77
N ILE A 516 3.94 -4.00 -25.68
CA ILE A 516 4.30 -5.40 -25.37
C ILE A 516 3.03 -6.22 -25.09
N GLN A 517 2.13 -5.72 -24.24
CA GLN A 517 0.89 -6.41 -23.86
C GLN A 517 -0.02 -6.69 -25.07
N GLU A 518 -0.20 -5.71 -25.96
CA GLU A 518 -0.99 -5.87 -27.19
C GLU A 518 -0.45 -7.00 -28.09
N ASN A 519 0.88 -7.11 -28.23
CA ASN A 519 1.50 -8.17 -29.04
C ASN A 519 1.42 -9.53 -28.35
N TYR A 520 1.55 -9.57 -27.02
CA TYR A 520 1.44 -10.79 -26.23
C TYR A 520 0.03 -11.39 -26.30
N LEU A 521 -1.01 -10.58 -26.20
CA LEU A 521 -2.42 -11.02 -26.31
C LEU A 521 -2.82 -11.43 -27.72
N GLN A 522 -2.10 -10.99 -28.77
CA GLN A 522 -2.34 -11.43 -30.15
C GLN A 522 -1.70 -12.78 -30.49
N THR A 523 -0.75 -13.24 -29.67
CA THR A 523 0.01 -14.48 -29.89
C THR A 523 -0.32 -15.60 -28.91
N ALA A 524 -1.03 -15.30 -27.82
CA ALA A 524 -1.64 -16.25 -26.87
C ALA A 524 -3.04 -16.66 -27.35
#